data_AF-A0A959I8K5-F1
#
_entry.id   AF-A0A959I8K5-F1
#
_cell.length_a   1.000
_cell.length_b   1.000
_cell.length_c   1.000
_cell.angle_alpha   90.00
_cell.angle_beta   90.00
_cell.angle_gamma   90.00
#
_symmetry.space_group_name_H-M   'P 1'
#
loop_
_entity.id
_entity.type
_entity.pdbx_description
1 polymer ?
#
loop_
_entity_poly.entity_id
_entity_poly.type
_entity_poly.pdbx_seq_one_letter_code
_entity_poly.pdbx_strand_id
1 'polypeptide(L)'
;GEILTIVADSVTVEGFEIRNVGSSYLEDRAGIRLRRAKDFVVRGNRLYNTFFGIYLEHAGPGKVHDNEIIGRAEEEMSSGNAIHLWYCEGVQIECNLVRGHRDGIYLEFADHSVIAHNVSEDNLRYGLHFMFSNDDEYHHNEFRRNGAGVAVMFSRRIAMYGNAFEFNWGRASYGLLLKEIYDADIHHNRFRENTIGIYVEGSARIRYLNNDLERNGWALKMSGGCLSNTLSENNFLGNTFDLSMNSAPGDNTFDGNYWSEYSGYDLDRDGRGDVPHQPVKLFNYVVNRTPESIVLLRSLFVDLLNFSEKVSPVFSPPGVVDHRPFMKKINRNP
;
A
#
# COMPACT_ATOMS: atom_id res chain seq x y z
N GLY A 1 -5.58 21.25 -25.07
CA GLY A 1 -6.32 20.10 -25.61
C GLY A 1 -5.53 18.84 -25.35
N GLU A 2 -6.06 17.69 -25.77
CA GLU A 2 -5.30 16.44 -25.87
C GLU A 2 -4.19 16.60 -26.93
N ILE A 3 -3.02 15.98 -26.73
CA ILE A 3 -1.85 16.18 -27.61
C ILE A 3 -1.73 15.04 -28.63
N LEU A 4 -1.61 13.79 -28.18
CA LEU A 4 -1.48 12.62 -29.05
C LEU A 4 -2.56 11.59 -28.74
N THR A 5 -3.38 11.24 -29.74
CA THR A 5 -4.40 10.20 -29.64
C THR A 5 -4.08 9.07 -30.60
N ILE A 6 -3.91 7.86 -30.07
CA ILE A 6 -3.67 6.63 -30.82
C ILE A 6 -4.94 5.77 -30.79
N VAL A 7 -5.38 5.37 -31.98
CA VAL A 7 -6.57 4.51 -32.19
C VAL A 7 -6.26 3.26 -32.99
N ALA A 8 -4.98 3.03 -33.29
CA ALA A 8 -4.50 1.89 -34.05
C ALA A 8 -3.71 0.93 -33.15
N ASP A 9 -3.75 -0.36 -33.50
CA ASP A 9 -2.98 -1.41 -32.84
C ASP A 9 -1.50 -1.39 -33.24
N SER A 10 -0.65 -2.06 -32.46
CA SER A 10 0.78 -2.25 -32.76
C SER A 10 1.57 -0.94 -32.95
N VAL A 11 1.19 0.10 -32.20
CA VAL A 11 1.84 1.41 -32.26
C VAL A 11 2.92 1.54 -31.20
N THR A 12 4.08 2.06 -31.59
CA THR A 12 5.14 2.49 -30.67
C THR A 12 5.20 4.01 -30.59
N VAL A 13 5.15 4.56 -29.38
CA VAL A 13 5.37 5.98 -29.08
C VAL A 13 6.64 6.09 -28.25
N GLU A 14 7.70 6.68 -28.81
CA GLU A 14 9.02 6.67 -28.20
C GLU A 14 9.78 7.99 -28.35
N GLY A 15 10.45 8.39 -27.27
CA GLY A 15 11.43 9.48 -27.28
C GLY A 15 10.83 10.88 -27.37
N PHE A 16 9.51 11.03 -27.21
CA PHE A 16 8.86 12.33 -27.28
C PHE A 16 8.96 13.08 -25.96
N GLU A 17 9.04 14.41 -26.06
CA GLU A 17 8.77 15.31 -24.97
C GLU A 17 7.42 15.99 -25.19
N ILE A 18 6.49 15.83 -24.25
CA ILE A 18 5.12 16.34 -24.31
C ILE A 18 4.89 17.25 -23.12
N ARG A 19 4.44 18.48 -23.37
CA ARG A 19 4.30 19.49 -22.32
C ARG A 19 2.95 20.18 -22.31
N ASN A 20 2.53 20.60 -21.11
CA ASN A 20 1.46 21.58 -20.88
C ASN A 20 0.07 21.14 -21.40
N VAL A 21 -0.38 19.97 -20.96
CA VAL A 21 -1.78 19.56 -21.17
C VAL A 21 -2.64 20.27 -20.13
N GLY A 22 -3.42 21.25 -20.58
CA GLY A 22 -4.27 22.05 -19.70
C GLY A 22 -5.32 21.21 -18.96
N SER A 23 -5.57 21.54 -17.70
CA SER A 23 -6.63 20.97 -16.88
C SER A 23 -8.01 21.24 -17.48
N SER A 24 -8.97 20.40 -17.12
CA SER A 24 -10.37 20.54 -17.54
C SER A 24 -11.27 19.83 -16.54
N TYR A 25 -12.42 20.44 -16.24
CA TYR A 25 -13.47 19.83 -15.41
C TYR A 25 -14.52 19.08 -16.26
N LEU A 26 -14.42 19.18 -17.58
CA LEU A 26 -15.39 18.63 -18.54
C LEU A 26 -14.80 17.54 -19.44
N GLU A 27 -13.48 17.54 -19.62
CA GLU A 27 -12.79 16.69 -20.60
C GLU A 27 -11.54 16.06 -19.98
N ASP A 28 -11.36 14.76 -20.14
CA ASP A 28 -10.16 14.06 -19.70
C ASP A 28 -9.03 14.20 -20.73
N ARG A 29 -8.35 15.35 -20.70
CA ARG A 29 -7.26 15.67 -21.63
C ARG A 29 -5.97 14.96 -21.22
N ALA A 30 -5.40 14.18 -22.13
CA ALA A 30 -4.13 13.48 -21.92
C ALA A 30 -2.99 14.01 -22.79
N GLY A 31 -1.75 13.76 -22.35
CA GLY A 31 -0.56 13.93 -23.18
C GLY A 31 -0.51 12.87 -24.28
N ILE A 32 -0.64 11.60 -23.88
CA ILE A 32 -0.76 10.45 -24.76
C ILE A 32 -2.04 9.72 -24.38
N ARG A 33 -2.98 9.55 -25.32
CA ARG A 33 -4.17 8.72 -25.14
C ARG A 33 -4.17 7.55 -26.11
N LEU A 34 -4.38 6.36 -25.60
CA LEU A 34 -4.63 5.16 -26.40
C LEU A 34 -6.08 4.76 -26.21
N ARG A 35 -6.86 4.71 -27.29
CA ARG A 35 -8.27 4.29 -27.25
C ARG A 35 -8.47 3.04 -28.08
N ARG A 36 -8.93 1.97 -27.43
CA ARG A 36 -9.24 0.70 -28.11
C ARG A 36 -8.07 0.18 -28.94
N ALA A 37 -6.87 0.27 -28.38
CA ALA A 37 -5.63 -0.13 -29.03
C ALA A 37 -4.99 -1.32 -28.31
N LYS A 38 -4.37 -2.21 -29.09
CA LYS A 38 -3.67 -3.41 -28.62
C LYS A 38 -2.23 -3.43 -29.08
N ASP A 39 -1.43 -4.25 -28.42
CA ASP A 39 -0.02 -4.53 -28.73
C ASP A 39 0.84 -3.27 -28.84
N PHE A 40 0.51 -2.25 -28.04
CA PHE A 40 1.19 -0.97 -28.07
C PHE A 40 2.43 -0.95 -27.18
N VAL A 41 3.34 -0.01 -27.47
CA VAL A 41 4.51 0.31 -26.64
C VAL A 41 4.59 1.82 -26.48
N VAL A 42 4.51 2.31 -25.24
CA VAL A 42 4.76 3.72 -24.90
C VAL A 42 6.01 3.76 -24.03
N ARG A 43 7.14 4.19 -24.60
CA ARG A 43 8.43 4.10 -23.89
C ARG A 43 9.36 5.29 -24.03
N GLY A 44 10.17 5.56 -23.01
CA GLY A 44 11.22 6.58 -23.11
C GLY A 44 10.69 7.99 -23.37
N ASN A 45 9.42 8.28 -23.05
CA ASN A 45 8.83 9.60 -23.24
C ASN A 45 8.96 10.45 -21.97
N ARG A 46 8.96 11.76 -22.14
CA ARG A 46 9.01 12.76 -21.07
C ARG A 46 7.77 13.63 -21.12
N LEU A 47 6.91 13.52 -20.11
CA LEU A 47 5.64 14.23 -20.03
C LEU A 47 5.71 15.23 -18.87
N TYR A 48 5.61 16.52 -19.17
CA TYR A 48 5.69 17.59 -18.17
C TYR A 48 4.42 18.44 -18.12
N ASN A 49 3.96 18.75 -16.90
CA ASN A 49 2.78 19.58 -16.64
C ASN A 49 1.54 19.10 -17.40
N THR A 50 1.29 17.80 -17.35
CA THR A 50 0.11 17.20 -17.98
C THR A 50 -1.05 17.09 -17.01
N PHE A 51 -2.29 17.18 -17.49
CA PHE A 51 -3.47 16.85 -16.70
C PHE A 51 -3.53 15.33 -16.47
N PHE A 52 -3.87 14.57 -17.52
CA PHE A 52 -3.50 13.15 -17.60
C PHE A 52 -2.18 13.02 -18.38
N GLY A 53 -1.23 12.23 -17.88
CA GLY A 53 0.00 11.94 -18.62
C GLY A 53 -0.27 10.97 -19.77
N ILE A 54 -0.37 9.68 -19.43
CA ILE A 54 -0.70 8.58 -20.33
C ILE A 54 -2.07 8.04 -19.93
N TYR A 55 -3.04 8.07 -20.84
CA TYR A 55 -4.39 7.56 -20.63
C TYR A 55 -4.66 6.38 -21.58
N LEU A 56 -4.80 5.19 -21.00
CA LEU A 56 -5.26 3.97 -21.66
C LEU A 56 -6.77 3.79 -21.44
N GLU A 57 -7.54 3.79 -22.52
CA GLU A 57 -8.99 3.59 -22.53
C GLU A 57 -9.34 2.37 -23.38
N HIS A 58 -9.96 1.36 -22.76
CA HIS A 58 -10.32 0.12 -23.47
C HIS A 58 -9.14 -0.52 -24.21
N ALA A 59 -7.94 -0.41 -23.66
CA ALA A 59 -6.70 -0.77 -24.32
C ALA A 59 -6.04 -1.99 -23.65
N GLY A 60 -5.29 -2.75 -24.44
CA GLY A 60 -4.57 -3.92 -23.94
C GLY A 60 -4.65 -5.14 -24.87
N PRO A 61 -3.65 -6.05 -24.82
CA PRO A 61 -2.42 -5.97 -24.02
C PRO A 61 -1.46 -4.88 -24.53
N GLY A 62 -0.50 -4.45 -23.73
CA GLY A 62 0.47 -3.42 -24.12
C GLY A 62 1.46 -3.03 -23.02
N LYS A 63 2.47 -2.24 -23.36
CA LYS A 63 3.54 -1.84 -22.42
C LYS A 63 3.67 -0.33 -22.30
N VAL A 64 3.75 0.16 -21.08
CA VAL A 64 4.09 1.54 -20.72
C VAL A 64 5.33 1.49 -19.85
N HIS A 65 6.50 1.80 -20.42
CA HIS A 65 7.74 1.61 -19.67
C HIS A 65 8.82 2.66 -19.90
N ASP A 66 9.69 2.88 -18.92
CA ASP A 66 10.80 3.85 -18.99
C ASP A 66 10.34 5.29 -19.31
N ASN A 67 9.14 5.71 -18.90
CA ASN A 67 8.66 7.08 -19.07
C ASN A 67 8.89 7.92 -17.82
N GLU A 68 9.15 9.21 -18.01
CA GLU A 68 9.17 10.22 -16.95
C GLU A 68 7.93 11.11 -17.08
N ILE A 69 7.07 11.13 -16.06
CA ILE A 69 5.78 11.82 -16.07
C ILE A 69 5.67 12.69 -14.83
N ILE A 70 5.84 14.00 -15.00
CA ILE A 70 5.89 14.97 -13.90
C ILE A 70 4.79 16.02 -14.06
N GLY A 71 3.87 16.01 -13.11
CA GLY A 71 2.78 16.96 -12.98
C GLY A 71 3.11 18.14 -12.05
N ARG A 72 2.09 18.97 -11.83
CA ARG A 72 2.10 20.13 -10.92
C ARG A 72 0.77 20.25 -10.17
N ALA A 73 0.24 19.11 -9.73
CA ALA A 73 -1.02 19.02 -9.02
C ALA A 73 -0.95 19.79 -7.70
N GLU A 74 -1.86 20.75 -7.51
CA GLU A 74 -1.98 21.54 -6.27
C GLU A 74 -3.27 21.19 -5.52
N GLU A 75 -4.36 20.92 -6.26
CA GLU A 75 -5.67 20.55 -5.70
C GLU A 75 -6.18 19.26 -6.32
N GLU A 76 -6.85 18.42 -5.51
CA GLU A 76 -7.33 17.11 -5.95
C GLU A 76 -8.39 17.21 -7.06
N MET A 77 -9.29 18.19 -6.95
CA MET A 77 -10.44 18.31 -7.85
C MET A 77 -10.07 18.79 -9.26
N SER A 78 -8.92 19.45 -9.42
CA SER A 78 -8.48 20.07 -10.68
C SER A 78 -7.27 19.37 -11.31
N SER A 79 -6.86 18.23 -10.75
CA SER A 79 -5.66 17.48 -11.14
C SER A 79 -6.01 16.09 -11.68
N GLY A 80 -5.24 15.64 -12.67
CA GLY A 80 -5.36 14.30 -13.27
C GLY A 80 -4.23 13.39 -12.85
N ASN A 81 -4.24 12.17 -13.39
CA ASN A 81 -3.32 11.09 -13.00
C ASN A 81 -2.13 10.99 -13.97
N ALA A 82 -0.99 10.49 -13.51
CA ALA A 82 0.18 10.36 -14.37
C ALA A 82 -0.04 9.26 -15.42
N ILE A 83 -0.39 8.06 -14.97
CA ILE A 83 -0.79 6.92 -15.81
C ILE A 83 -2.20 6.50 -15.39
N HIS A 84 -3.13 6.46 -16.34
CA HIS A 84 -4.54 6.16 -16.09
C HIS A 84 -5.01 5.03 -16.99
N LEU A 85 -5.45 3.93 -16.39
CA LEU A 85 -6.06 2.78 -17.06
C LEU A 85 -7.54 2.73 -16.73
N TRP A 86 -8.35 2.69 -17.79
CA TRP A 86 -9.80 2.53 -17.68
C TRP A 86 -10.26 1.43 -18.62
N TYR A 87 -10.87 0.38 -18.08
CA TYR A 87 -11.30 -0.82 -18.83
C TYR A 87 -10.15 -1.47 -19.63
N CYS A 88 -9.01 -1.71 -19.01
CA CYS A 88 -7.83 -2.28 -19.67
C CYS A 88 -7.65 -3.76 -19.32
N GLU A 89 -6.87 -4.49 -20.12
CA GLU A 89 -6.56 -5.90 -19.81
C GLU A 89 -5.13 -6.22 -20.25
N GLY A 90 -4.33 -6.86 -19.40
CA GLY A 90 -3.00 -7.33 -19.80
C GLY A 90 -1.99 -6.22 -20.05
N VAL A 91 -2.05 -5.11 -19.29
CA VAL A 91 -1.12 -3.99 -19.45
C VAL A 91 0.07 -4.13 -18.50
N GLN A 92 1.27 -3.89 -19.02
CA GLN A 92 2.52 -3.84 -18.25
C GLN A 92 2.94 -2.39 -18.04
N ILE A 93 3.02 -1.94 -16.79
CA ILE A 93 3.47 -0.60 -16.39
C ILE A 93 4.79 -0.77 -15.65
N GLU A 94 5.91 -0.52 -16.32
CA GLU A 94 7.24 -0.91 -15.83
C GLU A 94 8.24 0.25 -15.82
N CYS A 95 9.08 0.36 -14.79
CA CYS A 95 10.23 1.29 -14.80
C CYS A 95 9.87 2.77 -15.06
N ASN A 96 8.66 3.22 -14.74
CA ASN A 96 8.25 4.62 -14.92
C ASN A 96 8.57 5.45 -13.67
N LEU A 97 8.90 6.72 -13.87
CA LEU A 97 8.94 7.74 -12.83
C LEU A 97 7.67 8.60 -12.94
N VAL A 98 6.84 8.58 -11.90
CA VAL A 98 5.62 9.40 -11.83
C VAL A 98 5.65 10.31 -10.60
N ARG A 99 5.39 11.60 -10.81
CA ARG A 99 5.49 12.61 -9.75
C ARG A 99 4.51 13.75 -9.91
N GLY A 100 4.04 14.32 -8.80
CA GLY A 100 3.31 15.60 -8.80
C GLY A 100 1.96 15.53 -9.51
N HIS A 101 1.35 14.36 -9.60
CA HIS A 101 -0.01 14.16 -10.12
C HIS A 101 -1.02 14.01 -8.97
N ARG A 102 -2.31 13.93 -9.31
CA ARG A 102 -3.33 13.58 -8.31
C ARG A 102 -3.06 12.19 -7.76
N ASP A 103 -3.13 11.20 -8.64
CA ASP A 103 -2.69 9.83 -8.41
C ASP A 103 -1.52 9.54 -9.38
N GLY A 104 -0.48 8.86 -8.91
CA GLY A 104 0.65 8.48 -9.76
C GLY A 104 0.22 7.51 -10.84
N ILE A 105 -0.20 6.31 -10.44
CA ILE A 105 -0.72 5.28 -11.32
C ILE A 105 -2.15 4.94 -10.87
N TYR A 106 -3.10 4.89 -11.79
CA TYR A 106 -4.51 4.63 -11.50
C TYR A 106 -5.07 3.55 -12.42
N LEU A 107 -5.74 2.56 -11.83
CA LEU A 107 -6.40 1.45 -12.49
C LEU A 107 -7.86 1.36 -12.04
N GLU A 108 -8.77 1.34 -13.01
CA GLU A 108 -10.18 1.08 -12.78
C GLU A 108 -10.74 0.14 -13.86
N PHE A 109 -11.34 -0.97 -13.42
CA PHE A 109 -11.76 -2.07 -14.29
C PHE A 109 -10.61 -2.59 -15.17
N ALA A 110 -9.41 -2.69 -14.62
CA ALA A 110 -8.23 -3.15 -15.35
C ALA A 110 -7.76 -4.48 -14.77
N ASP A 111 -7.86 -5.58 -15.53
CA ASP A 111 -7.52 -6.92 -15.04
C ASP A 111 -6.20 -7.44 -15.66
N HIS A 112 -5.58 -8.43 -15.00
CA HIS A 112 -4.37 -9.13 -15.50
C HIS A 112 -3.18 -8.21 -15.83
N SER A 113 -3.05 -7.11 -15.10
CA SER A 113 -2.01 -6.10 -15.30
C SER A 113 -0.84 -6.29 -14.34
N VAL A 114 0.35 -5.87 -14.80
CA VAL A 114 1.61 -5.96 -14.05
C VAL A 114 2.15 -4.56 -13.84
N ILE A 115 2.36 -4.15 -12.59
CA ILE A 115 2.94 -2.86 -12.24
C ILE A 115 4.27 -3.11 -11.52
N ALA A 116 5.39 -2.90 -12.20
CA ALA A 116 6.69 -3.31 -11.67
C ALA A 116 7.78 -2.24 -11.77
N HIS A 117 8.65 -2.18 -10.76
CA HIS A 117 9.86 -1.33 -10.80
C HIS A 117 9.60 0.17 -11.03
N ASN A 118 8.39 0.67 -10.76
CA ASN A 118 8.06 2.09 -10.89
C ASN A 118 8.48 2.85 -9.62
N VAL A 119 8.79 4.13 -9.80
CA VAL A 119 8.95 5.09 -8.72
C VAL A 119 7.78 6.07 -8.79
N SER A 120 6.93 6.06 -7.76
CA SER A 120 5.76 6.92 -7.66
C SER A 120 5.87 7.77 -6.40
N GLU A 121 6.16 9.05 -6.57
CA GLU A 121 6.52 9.93 -5.46
C GLU A 121 5.88 11.32 -5.52
N ASP A 122 5.75 11.95 -4.35
CA ASP A 122 5.25 13.33 -4.21
C ASP A 122 3.93 13.57 -4.98
N ASN A 123 3.05 12.57 -5.06
CA ASN A 123 1.69 12.72 -5.60
C ASN A 123 0.73 13.17 -4.50
N LEU A 124 -0.29 13.93 -4.90
CA LEU A 124 -1.20 14.59 -3.97
C LEU A 124 -2.01 13.59 -3.14
N ARG A 125 -2.46 12.50 -3.78
CA ARG A 125 -3.22 11.42 -3.16
C ARG A 125 -2.42 10.14 -3.17
N TYR A 126 -2.60 9.27 -4.16
CA TYR A 126 -2.06 7.92 -4.12
C TYR A 126 -0.84 7.76 -5.02
N GLY A 127 0.16 7.00 -4.57
CA GLY A 127 1.21 6.52 -5.45
C GLY A 127 0.68 5.51 -6.48
N LEU A 128 -0.21 4.61 -6.03
CA LEU A 128 -0.96 3.68 -6.88
C LEU A 128 -2.39 3.52 -6.36
N HIS A 129 -3.37 3.53 -7.28
CA HIS A 129 -4.78 3.43 -6.96
C HIS A 129 -5.46 2.37 -7.81
N PHE A 130 -6.10 1.40 -7.16
CA PHE A 130 -6.81 0.27 -7.74
C PHE A 130 -8.29 0.30 -7.34
N MET A 131 -9.19 0.19 -8.32
CA MET A 131 -10.61 -0.07 -8.08
C MET A 131 -11.16 -1.11 -9.05
N PHE A 132 -11.88 -2.11 -8.53
CA PHE A 132 -12.58 -3.12 -9.33
C PHE A 132 -11.68 -3.84 -10.36
N SER A 133 -10.42 -4.09 -9.99
CA SER A 133 -9.35 -4.56 -10.87
C SER A 133 -8.79 -5.85 -10.27
N ASN A 134 -8.85 -6.96 -10.99
CA ASN A 134 -8.63 -8.31 -10.47
C ASN A 134 -7.49 -9.01 -11.20
N ASP A 135 -6.92 -10.02 -10.54
CA ASP A 135 -5.89 -10.88 -11.13
C ASP A 135 -4.61 -10.10 -11.52
N ASP A 136 -4.33 -9.02 -10.79
CA ASP A 136 -3.19 -8.13 -11.03
C ASP A 136 -2.02 -8.41 -10.07
N GLU A 137 -0.84 -7.95 -10.46
CA GLU A 137 0.31 -7.92 -9.57
C GLU A 137 1.01 -6.56 -9.59
N TYR A 138 1.52 -6.16 -8.43
CA TYR A 138 2.46 -5.05 -8.36
C TYR A 138 3.64 -5.37 -7.46
N HIS A 139 4.84 -5.21 -8.00
CA HIS A 139 6.04 -5.63 -7.32
C HIS A 139 7.27 -4.76 -7.55
N HIS A 140 8.16 -4.74 -6.56
CA HIS A 140 9.43 -4.01 -6.66
C HIS A 140 9.27 -2.51 -6.99
N ASN A 141 8.13 -1.91 -6.64
CA ASN A 141 7.88 -0.47 -6.81
C ASN A 141 8.26 0.31 -5.55
N GLU A 142 8.52 1.60 -5.73
CA GLU A 142 8.75 2.56 -4.64
C GLU A 142 7.62 3.59 -4.59
N PHE A 143 6.87 3.60 -3.48
CA PHE A 143 5.77 4.53 -3.21
C PHE A 143 6.14 5.42 -2.03
N ARG A 144 6.64 6.63 -2.30
CA ARG A 144 7.17 7.50 -1.25
C ARG A 144 6.67 8.92 -1.26
N ARG A 145 6.45 9.47 -0.06
CA ARG A 145 6.03 10.87 0.15
C ARG A 145 4.77 11.26 -0.64
N ASN A 146 3.89 10.30 -0.90
CA ASN A 146 2.57 10.58 -1.45
C ASN A 146 1.60 10.92 -0.31
N GLY A 147 0.44 11.49 -0.63
CA GLY A 147 -0.66 11.64 0.33
C GLY A 147 -1.01 10.31 1.03
N ALA A 148 -0.94 9.20 0.29
CA ALA A 148 -0.90 7.82 0.75
C ALA A 148 -0.16 6.95 -0.28
N GLY A 149 0.47 5.86 0.15
CA GLY A 149 1.28 5.00 -0.72
C GLY A 149 0.42 4.33 -1.78
N VAL A 150 -0.40 3.37 -1.38
CA VAL A 150 -1.25 2.59 -2.30
C VAL A 150 -2.64 2.37 -1.70
N ALA A 151 -3.66 2.41 -2.55
CA ALA A 151 -5.02 2.03 -2.19
C ALA A 151 -5.56 0.97 -3.17
N VAL A 152 -5.95 -0.20 -2.64
CA VAL A 152 -6.58 -1.29 -3.38
C VAL A 152 -7.99 -1.51 -2.87
N MET A 153 -8.98 -1.37 -3.75
CA MET A 153 -10.40 -1.41 -3.38
C MET A 153 -11.20 -2.37 -4.26
N PHE A 154 -12.10 -3.14 -3.64
CA PHE A 154 -13.13 -3.94 -4.31
C PHE A 154 -12.57 -4.91 -5.36
N SER A 155 -11.47 -5.57 -5.02
CA SER A 155 -10.61 -6.30 -5.94
C SER A 155 -10.27 -7.69 -5.37
N ARG A 156 -9.89 -8.64 -6.21
CA ARG A 156 -9.53 -10.00 -5.76
C ARG A 156 -8.33 -10.57 -6.50
N ARG A 157 -7.61 -11.49 -5.84
CA ARG A 157 -6.43 -12.17 -6.40
C ARG A 157 -5.34 -11.20 -6.82
N ILE A 158 -4.89 -10.40 -5.86
CA ILE A 158 -3.82 -9.41 -6.09
C ILE A 158 -2.54 -9.88 -5.41
N ALA A 159 -1.45 -9.92 -6.17
CA ALA A 159 -0.12 -10.20 -5.65
C ALA A 159 0.67 -8.90 -5.41
N MET A 160 1.17 -8.71 -4.19
CA MET A 160 1.80 -7.46 -3.74
C MET A 160 3.15 -7.80 -3.09
N TYR A 161 4.27 -7.63 -3.81
CA TYR A 161 5.54 -8.10 -3.27
C TYR A 161 6.78 -7.29 -3.59
N GLY A 162 7.75 -7.29 -2.67
CA GLY A 162 9.02 -6.57 -2.88
C GLY A 162 8.88 -5.05 -2.97
N ASN A 163 7.73 -4.48 -2.63
CA ASN A 163 7.50 -3.03 -2.73
C ASN A 163 8.02 -2.29 -1.50
N ALA A 164 8.42 -1.03 -1.70
CA ALA A 164 8.79 -0.10 -0.65
C ALA A 164 7.72 0.99 -0.52
N PHE A 165 7.13 1.12 0.68
CA PHE A 165 6.15 2.13 1.03
C PHE A 165 6.76 3.02 2.12
N GLU A 166 7.16 4.23 1.76
CA GLU A 166 7.99 5.05 2.64
C GLU A 166 7.49 6.48 2.80
N PHE A 167 7.49 6.98 4.04
CA PHE A 167 7.25 8.40 4.31
C PHE A 167 5.90 8.93 3.80
N ASN A 168 4.84 8.12 3.77
CA ASN A 168 3.48 8.59 3.46
C ASN A 168 2.80 9.06 4.77
N TRP A 169 2.67 10.39 4.91
CA TRP A 169 2.24 11.06 6.15
C TRP A 169 0.99 11.91 5.94
N GLY A 170 0.05 11.82 6.89
CA GLY A 170 -1.18 12.63 6.85
C GLY A 170 -2.27 12.06 7.75
N ARG A 171 -3.33 12.85 7.98
CA ARG A 171 -4.41 12.51 8.93
C ARG A 171 -5.11 11.18 8.63
N ALA A 172 -5.20 10.81 7.35
CA ALA A 172 -5.77 9.55 6.87
C ALA A 172 -4.82 8.87 5.88
N SER A 173 -3.51 8.97 6.13
CA SER A 173 -2.48 8.41 5.26
C SER A 173 -2.08 6.99 5.69
N TYR A 174 -1.68 6.19 4.71
CA TYR A 174 -1.25 4.81 4.87
C TYR A 174 -0.18 4.47 3.83
N GLY A 175 0.68 3.51 4.13
CA GLY A 175 1.54 2.87 3.14
C GLY A 175 0.68 2.05 2.17
N LEU A 176 -0.19 1.20 2.69
CA LEU A 176 -1.13 0.39 1.91
C LEU A 176 -2.51 0.38 2.56
N LEU A 177 -3.55 0.69 1.78
CA LEU A 177 -4.95 0.46 2.11
C LEU A 177 -5.48 -0.74 1.33
N LEU A 178 -6.14 -1.63 2.06
CA LEU A 178 -6.89 -2.78 1.58
C LEU A 178 -8.35 -2.58 1.97
N LYS A 179 -9.22 -2.32 0.98
CA LYS A 179 -10.64 -2.12 1.24
C LYS A 179 -11.47 -3.13 0.45
N GLU A 180 -12.13 -4.03 1.17
CA GLU A 180 -12.96 -5.08 0.56
C GLU A 180 -12.20 -5.87 -0.52
N ILE A 181 -11.02 -6.35 -0.14
CA ILE A 181 -10.16 -7.19 -0.99
C ILE A 181 -10.15 -8.64 -0.50
N TYR A 182 -10.04 -9.56 -1.45
CA TYR A 182 -10.09 -10.99 -1.20
C TYR A 182 -8.98 -11.76 -1.91
N ASP A 183 -8.53 -12.85 -1.29
CA ASP A 183 -7.61 -13.82 -1.90
C ASP A 183 -6.27 -13.19 -2.35
N ALA A 184 -5.67 -12.37 -1.49
CA ALA A 184 -4.46 -11.60 -1.81
C ALA A 184 -3.20 -12.13 -1.11
N ASP A 185 -2.05 -11.86 -1.69
CA ASP A 185 -0.75 -12.19 -1.13
C ASP A 185 0.12 -10.94 -1.00
N ILE A 186 0.60 -10.67 0.21
CA ILE A 186 1.39 -9.50 0.56
C ILE A 186 2.67 -10.01 1.19
N HIS A 187 3.76 -9.98 0.42
CA HIS A 187 5.00 -10.56 0.91
C HIS A 187 6.27 -9.83 0.52
N HIS A 188 7.30 -9.92 1.35
CA HIS A 188 8.60 -9.28 1.08
C HIS A 188 8.52 -7.76 0.89
N ASN A 189 7.47 -7.10 1.39
CA ASN A 189 7.35 -5.65 1.30
C ASN A 189 8.00 -4.95 2.50
N ARG A 190 8.35 -3.69 2.32
CA ARG A 190 8.85 -2.80 3.36
C ARG A 190 7.92 -1.61 3.56
N PHE A 191 7.39 -1.47 4.76
CA PHE A 191 6.57 -0.35 5.20
C PHE A 191 7.35 0.46 6.22
N ARG A 192 7.89 1.60 5.81
CA ARG A 192 8.78 2.40 6.66
C ARG A 192 8.24 3.80 6.91
N GLU A 193 8.17 4.18 8.17
CA GLU A 193 7.89 5.55 8.59
C GLU A 193 6.63 6.11 7.89
N ASN A 194 5.55 5.34 7.86
CA ASN A 194 4.23 5.81 7.41
C ASN A 194 3.36 6.15 8.62
N THR A 195 2.30 6.95 8.42
CA THR A 195 1.29 7.15 9.48
C THR A 195 0.66 5.82 9.88
N ILE A 196 0.22 5.03 8.90
CA ILE A 196 -0.18 3.63 9.05
C ILE A 196 0.61 2.83 8.02
N GLY A 197 1.25 1.71 8.39
CA GLY A 197 1.93 0.83 7.45
C GLY A 197 0.92 0.18 6.51
N ILE A 198 0.05 -0.66 7.08
CA ILE A 198 -1.05 -1.32 6.38
C ILE A 198 -2.37 -1.03 7.10
N TYR A 199 -3.37 -0.53 6.35
CA TYR A 199 -4.74 -0.37 6.82
C TYR A 199 -5.66 -1.33 6.06
N VAL A 200 -6.44 -2.12 6.79
CA VAL A 200 -7.30 -3.17 6.24
C VAL A 200 -8.73 -2.94 6.69
N GLU A 201 -9.67 -2.90 5.76
CA GLU A 201 -11.10 -2.73 5.99
C GLU A 201 -11.88 -3.83 5.24
N GLY A 202 -12.64 -4.65 5.96
CA GLY A 202 -13.58 -5.62 5.35
C GLY A 202 -12.97 -6.65 4.41
N SER A 203 -11.69 -6.99 4.62
CA SER A 203 -10.92 -7.85 3.70
C SER A 203 -10.65 -9.23 4.29
N ALA A 204 -10.60 -10.26 3.44
CA ALA A 204 -10.50 -11.64 3.90
C ALA A 204 -9.61 -12.53 3.03
N ARG A 205 -9.07 -13.60 3.63
CA ARG A 205 -8.18 -14.57 2.96
C ARG A 205 -6.93 -13.91 2.40
N ILE A 206 -6.29 -13.06 3.19
CA ILE A 206 -5.04 -12.39 2.84
C ILE A 206 -3.88 -13.01 3.61
N ARG A 207 -2.79 -13.30 2.89
CA ARG A 207 -1.53 -13.75 3.50
C ARG A 207 -0.57 -12.56 3.59
N TYR A 208 -0.07 -12.29 4.79
CA TYR A 208 0.96 -11.30 5.08
C TYR A 208 2.20 -12.05 5.52
N LEU A 209 3.14 -12.24 4.61
CA LEU A 209 4.31 -13.09 4.82
C LEU A 209 5.60 -12.31 4.62
N ASN A 210 6.56 -12.39 5.55
CA ASN A 210 7.87 -11.78 5.31
C ASN A 210 7.80 -10.28 4.97
N ASN A 211 6.97 -9.48 5.66
CA ASN A 211 6.94 -8.01 5.51
C ASN A 211 7.67 -7.28 6.64
N ASP A 212 8.38 -6.19 6.32
CA ASP A 212 9.15 -5.38 7.27
C ASP A 212 8.33 -4.13 7.59
N LEU A 213 7.81 -4.03 8.80
CA LEU A 213 7.03 -2.88 9.25
C LEU A 213 7.86 -2.08 10.24
N GLU A 214 8.50 -1.02 9.76
CA GLU A 214 9.54 -0.27 10.45
C GLU A 214 9.07 1.15 10.82
N ARG A 215 9.05 1.47 12.11
CA ARG A 215 8.84 2.82 12.65
C ARG A 215 7.58 3.53 12.10
N ASN A 216 6.51 2.78 11.87
CA ASN A 216 5.22 3.36 11.50
C ASN A 216 4.48 3.85 12.76
N GLY A 217 3.51 4.75 12.59
CA GLY A 217 2.57 5.09 13.66
C GLY A 217 1.79 3.85 14.09
N TRP A 218 1.02 3.28 13.17
CA TRP A 218 0.48 1.93 13.29
C TRP A 218 1.16 1.02 12.27
N ALA A 219 1.67 -0.14 12.66
CA ALA A 219 2.20 -1.10 11.69
C ALA A 219 1.06 -1.71 10.87
N LEU A 220 0.08 -2.31 11.56
CA LEU A 220 -1.14 -2.84 10.98
C LEU A 220 -2.38 -2.33 11.73
N LYS A 221 -3.38 -1.85 10.98
CA LYS A 221 -4.70 -1.51 11.49
C LYS A 221 -5.76 -2.32 10.74
N MET A 222 -6.63 -3.02 11.46
CA MET A 222 -7.70 -3.85 10.89
C MET A 222 -9.07 -3.38 11.37
N SER A 223 -10.01 -3.26 10.44
CA SER A 223 -11.38 -2.85 10.69
C SER A 223 -12.40 -3.55 9.80
N GLY A 224 -13.68 -3.42 10.13
CA GLY A 224 -14.76 -3.83 9.24
C GLY A 224 -14.93 -5.35 9.04
N GLY A 225 -14.52 -6.18 10.01
CA GLY A 225 -14.74 -7.63 9.93
C GLY A 225 -13.77 -8.34 8.99
N CYS A 226 -12.48 -8.19 9.24
CA CYS A 226 -11.44 -8.91 8.51
C CYS A 226 -11.39 -10.38 8.97
N LEU A 227 -11.40 -11.34 8.03
CA LEU A 227 -11.52 -12.77 8.34
C LEU A 227 -10.50 -13.63 7.58
N SER A 228 -10.14 -14.77 8.15
CA SER A 228 -9.30 -15.80 7.55
C SER A 228 -7.95 -15.27 7.02
N ASN A 229 -7.40 -14.24 7.65
CA ASN A 229 -6.10 -13.68 7.29
C ASN A 229 -4.98 -14.38 8.06
N THR A 230 -3.82 -14.52 7.43
CA THR A 230 -2.64 -15.15 8.03
C THR A 230 -1.49 -14.17 8.05
N LEU A 231 -0.96 -13.89 9.24
CA LEU A 231 0.20 -13.04 9.45
C LEU A 231 1.32 -13.87 10.06
N SER A 232 2.37 -14.12 9.30
CA SER A 232 3.51 -14.94 9.74
C SER A 232 4.83 -14.41 9.17
N GLU A 233 5.91 -14.62 9.90
CA GLU A 233 7.27 -14.27 9.48
C GLU A 233 7.48 -12.77 9.17
N ASN A 234 6.64 -11.89 9.68
CA ASN A 234 6.80 -10.45 9.54
C ASN A 234 7.71 -9.90 10.64
N ASN A 235 8.46 -8.83 10.34
CA ASN A 235 9.23 -8.09 11.33
C ASN A 235 8.49 -6.79 11.70
N PHE A 236 8.07 -6.67 12.96
CA PHE A 236 7.50 -5.45 13.54
C PHE A 236 8.57 -4.70 14.33
N LEU A 237 9.06 -3.59 13.79
CA LEU A 237 10.29 -2.93 14.22
C LEU A 237 10.05 -1.48 14.66
N GLY A 238 9.93 -1.25 15.96
CA GLY A 238 9.86 0.08 16.55
C GLY A 238 8.65 0.91 16.11
N ASN A 239 7.53 0.27 15.79
CA ASN A 239 6.28 0.98 15.53
C ASN A 239 5.70 1.54 16.83
N THR A 240 4.89 2.59 16.74
CA THR A 240 4.20 3.10 17.94
C THR A 240 3.15 2.10 18.42
N PHE A 241 2.37 1.56 17.49
CA PHE A 241 1.44 0.44 17.71
C PHE A 241 1.68 -0.63 16.65
N ASP A 242 2.00 -1.86 17.05
CA ASP A 242 2.22 -2.95 16.09
C ASP A 242 0.90 -3.41 15.45
N LEU A 243 -0.14 -3.64 16.27
CA LEU A 243 -1.46 -4.04 15.79
C LEU A 243 -2.59 -3.24 16.44
N SER A 244 -3.55 -2.80 15.63
CA SER A 244 -4.81 -2.18 16.06
C SER A 244 -6.01 -2.86 15.43
N MET A 245 -6.99 -3.24 16.22
CA MET A 245 -8.23 -3.88 15.75
C MET A 245 -9.45 -3.21 16.40
N ASN A 246 -10.46 -2.90 15.60
CA ASN A 246 -11.75 -2.37 16.08
C ASN A 246 -12.93 -3.34 15.86
N SER A 247 -12.64 -4.59 15.50
CA SER A 247 -13.60 -5.67 15.32
C SER A 247 -13.07 -6.94 15.97
N ALA A 248 -13.95 -7.93 16.19
CA ALA A 248 -13.54 -9.23 16.72
C ALA A 248 -12.48 -9.86 15.79
N PRO A 249 -11.47 -10.55 16.34
CA PRO A 249 -10.37 -11.07 15.53
C PRO A 249 -10.76 -12.20 14.58
N GLY A 250 -11.97 -12.76 14.72
CA GLY A 250 -12.43 -13.86 13.87
C GLY A 250 -11.50 -15.07 13.97
N ASP A 251 -11.16 -15.62 12.81
CA ASP A 251 -10.25 -16.75 12.59
C ASP A 251 -8.88 -16.29 12.02
N ASN A 252 -8.51 -15.03 12.20
CA ASN A 252 -7.20 -14.53 11.78
C ASN A 252 -6.08 -15.15 12.64
N THR A 253 -4.91 -15.39 12.04
CA THR A 253 -3.73 -15.95 12.72
C THR A 253 -2.56 -14.96 12.69
N PHE A 254 -1.79 -14.91 13.77
CA PHE A 254 -0.67 -13.97 13.99
C PHE A 254 0.63 -14.69 14.40
N ASP A 255 0.77 -15.97 14.07
CA ASP A 255 1.83 -16.81 14.61
C ASP A 255 3.15 -16.70 13.85
N GLY A 256 4.25 -16.69 14.61
CA GLY A 256 5.59 -16.76 14.06
C GLY A 256 6.09 -15.46 13.47
N ASN A 257 5.77 -14.32 14.09
CA ASN A 257 6.30 -13.01 13.72
C ASN A 257 7.44 -12.60 14.68
N TYR A 258 8.27 -11.67 14.24
CA TYR A 258 9.23 -10.99 15.11
C TYR A 258 8.67 -9.65 15.58
N TRP A 259 8.67 -9.41 16.89
CA TRP A 259 8.20 -8.18 17.50
C TRP A 259 9.34 -7.55 18.28
N SER A 260 9.73 -6.32 17.94
CA SER A 260 10.87 -5.66 18.60
C SER A 260 10.68 -5.42 20.12
N GLU A 261 9.43 -5.43 20.60
CA GLU A 261 9.09 -5.33 22.03
C GLU A 261 8.94 -6.69 22.73
N TYR A 262 9.05 -7.80 21.99
CA TYR A 262 8.99 -9.12 22.58
C TYR A 262 10.14 -9.31 23.58
N SER A 263 9.78 -9.72 24.79
CA SER A 263 10.68 -9.83 25.94
C SER A 263 10.47 -11.14 26.71
N GLY A 264 9.96 -12.16 26.02
CA GLY A 264 9.90 -13.52 26.55
C GLY A 264 11.28 -14.19 26.52
N TYR A 265 11.27 -15.51 26.69
CA TYR A 265 12.46 -16.34 26.77
C TYR A 265 12.31 -17.58 25.89
N ASP A 266 13.45 -18.20 25.60
CA ASP A 266 13.59 -19.40 24.76
C ASP A 266 14.52 -20.36 25.52
N LEU A 267 13.93 -21.31 26.25
CA LEU A 267 14.62 -22.27 27.11
C LEU A 267 15.15 -23.47 26.31
N ASP A 268 14.44 -23.89 25.26
CA ASP A 268 14.82 -25.02 24.42
C ASP A 268 15.79 -24.66 23.28
N ARG A 269 15.99 -23.36 23.05
CA ARG A 269 16.92 -22.76 22.08
C ARG A 269 16.54 -23.04 20.63
N ASP A 270 15.24 -23.17 20.33
CA ASP A 270 14.75 -23.36 18.97
C ASP A 270 14.68 -22.04 18.15
N GLY A 271 14.96 -20.90 18.79
CA GLY A 271 14.92 -19.56 18.17
C GLY A 271 13.55 -18.90 18.21
N ARG A 272 12.55 -19.53 18.82
CA ARG A 272 11.20 -19.01 19.07
C ARG A 272 10.97 -18.88 20.57
N GLY A 273 10.08 -17.97 20.93
CA GLY A 273 9.74 -17.72 22.32
C GLY A 273 8.80 -18.78 22.90
N ASP A 274 9.08 -19.22 24.13
CA ASP A 274 8.25 -20.15 24.90
C ASP A 274 7.00 -19.48 25.49
N VAL A 275 6.98 -18.14 25.52
CA VAL A 275 5.89 -17.35 26.06
C VAL A 275 5.15 -16.65 24.93
N PRO A 276 3.82 -16.79 24.82
CA PRO A 276 3.04 -16.09 23.79
C PRO A 276 3.17 -14.56 23.87
N HIS A 277 3.06 -13.89 22.72
CA HIS A 277 3.06 -12.43 22.61
C HIS A 277 1.66 -11.90 22.28
N GLN A 278 1.25 -10.82 22.94
CA GLN A 278 0.00 -10.11 22.66
C GLN A 278 0.33 -8.76 21.98
N PRO A 279 0.13 -8.61 20.67
CA PRO A 279 0.58 -7.44 19.92
C PRO A 279 -0.35 -6.21 20.04
N VAL A 280 -1.47 -6.33 20.74
CA VAL A 280 -2.43 -5.23 20.96
C VAL A 280 -2.22 -4.61 22.33
N LYS A 281 -1.83 -3.33 22.37
CA LYS A 281 -1.68 -2.55 23.61
C LYS A 281 -3.03 -2.00 24.09
N LEU A 282 -3.26 -1.96 25.40
CA LEU A 282 -4.46 -1.35 25.99
C LEU A 282 -4.66 0.12 25.56
N PHE A 283 -3.58 0.90 25.53
CA PHE A 283 -3.66 2.31 25.14
C PHE A 283 -4.20 2.54 23.72
N ASN A 284 -4.06 1.55 22.83
CA ASN A 284 -4.62 1.58 21.49
C ASN A 284 -6.16 1.72 21.51
N TYR A 285 -6.83 1.09 22.49
CA TYR A 285 -8.29 1.25 22.68
C TYR A 285 -8.68 2.66 23.06
N VAL A 286 -7.88 3.31 23.91
CA VAL A 286 -8.11 4.69 24.33
C VAL A 286 -7.96 5.63 23.14
N VAL A 287 -6.87 5.47 22.36
CA VAL A 287 -6.60 6.29 21.18
C VAL A 287 -7.67 6.09 20.09
N ASN A 288 -8.15 4.86 19.88
CA ASN A 288 -9.22 4.61 18.90
C ASN A 288 -10.57 5.24 19.30
N ARG A 289 -10.86 5.38 20.60
CA ARG A 289 -12.09 6.04 21.09
C ARG A 289 -11.95 7.56 21.21
N THR A 290 -10.75 8.01 21.56
CA THR A 290 -10.42 9.42 21.80
C THR A 290 -9.06 9.71 21.18
N PRO A 291 -9.01 10.05 19.88
CA PRO A 291 -7.76 10.28 19.14
C PRO A 291 -6.86 11.33 19.78
N GLU A 292 -7.44 12.34 20.43
CA GLU A 292 -6.74 13.43 21.12
C GLU A 292 -5.86 12.91 22.26
N SER A 293 -6.16 11.73 22.82
CA SER A 293 -5.36 11.11 23.88
C SER A 293 -3.95 10.73 23.44
N ILE A 294 -3.65 10.71 22.13
CA ILE A 294 -2.32 10.39 21.59
C ILE A 294 -1.21 11.27 22.17
N VAL A 295 -1.53 12.48 22.65
CA VAL A 295 -0.58 13.37 23.34
C VAL A 295 0.01 12.75 24.61
N LEU A 296 -0.68 11.77 25.20
CA LEU A 296 -0.26 11.05 26.42
C LEU A 296 0.62 9.84 26.14
N LEU A 297 0.87 9.49 24.87
CA LEU A 297 1.54 8.25 24.46
C LEU A 297 2.88 7.99 25.16
N ARG A 298 3.64 9.04 25.49
CA ARG A 298 4.94 8.97 26.17
C ARG A 298 4.88 9.41 27.63
N SER A 299 3.70 9.38 28.24
CA SER A 299 3.52 9.71 29.64
C SER A 299 3.75 8.50 30.53
N LEU A 300 4.24 8.73 31.75
CA LEU A 300 4.39 7.69 32.78
C LEU A 300 3.09 6.92 33.04
N PHE A 301 1.95 7.59 32.87
CA PHE A 301 0.63 6.95 33.00
C PHE A 301 0.45 5.82 31.98
N VAL A 302 0.83 6.03 30.72
CA VAL A 302 0.74 5.01 29.66
C VAL A 302 1.73 3.88 29.90
N ASP A 303 2.94 4.17 30.41
CA ASP A 303 3.92 3.14 30.75
C ASP A 303 3.41 2.20 31.86
N LEU A 304 2.82 2.77 32.92
CA LEU A 304 2.20 2.01 34.01
C LEU A 304 1.02 1.17 33.53
N LEU A 305 0.19 1.73 32.64
CA LEU A 305 -0.94 1.04 32.03
C LEU A 305 -0.47 -0.20 31.22
N ASN A 306 0.54 -0.02 30.37
CA ASN A 306 1.10 -1.10 29.56
C ASN A 306 1.78 -2.18 30.43
N PHE A 307 2.46 -1.79 31.51
CA PHE A 307 3.06 -2.73 32.46
C PHE A 307 1.98 -3.56 33.17
N SER A 308 0.89 -2.92 33.63
CA SER A 308 -0.23 -3.62 34.26
C SER A 308 -0.84 -4.66 33.33
N GLU A 309 -1.06 -4.33 32.06
CA GLU A 309 -1.62 -5.28 31.07
C GLU A 309 -0.69 -6.49 30.84
N LYS A 310 0.64 -6.27 30.85
CA LYS A 310 1.61 -7.36 30.72
C LYS A 310 1.57 -8.35 31.90
N VAL A 311 1.31 -7.85 33.11
CA VAL A 311 1.25 -8.68 34.34
C VAL A 311 -0.12 -9.34 34.49
N SER A 312 -1.19 -8.64 34.12
CA SER A 312 -2.57 -9.09 34.25
C SER A 312 -3.37 -8.68 33.00
N PRO A 313 -3.38 -9.51 31.94
CA PRO A 313 -4.10 -9.23 30.71
C PRO A 313 -5.62 -9.41 30.95
N VAL A 314 -6.31 -8.29 31.21
CA VAL A 314 -7.76 -8.28 31.48
C VAL A 314 -8.53 -7.60 30.33
N PHE A 315 -7.87 -6.75 29.55
CA PHE A 315 -8.51 -5.87 28.57
C PHE A 315 -8.14 -6.17 27.11
N SER A 316 -7.07 -6.94 26.87
CA SER A 316 -6.71 -7.41 25.53
C SER A 316 -7.79 -8.35 24.98
N PRO A 317 -8.17 -8.21 23.69
CA PRO A 317 -9.25 -8.98 23.12
C PRO A 317 -8.79 -10.45 23.00
N PRO A 318 -9.61 -11.42 23.42
CA PRO A 318 -9.26 -12.83 23.25
C PRO A 318 -9.09 -13.14 21.76
N GLY A 319 -8.03 -13.87 21.40
CA GLY A 319 -7.79 -14.35 20.03
C GLY A 319 -6.77 -13.56 19.21
N VAL A 320 -6.14 -12.51 19.76
CA VAL A 320 -5.03 -11.82 19.10
C VAL A 320 -3.73 -12.13 19.83
N VAL A 321 -3.11 -13.26 19.48
CA VAL A 321 -1.92 -13.80 20.13
C VAL A 321 -0.99 -14.38 19.07
N ASP A 322 0.31 -14.15 19.21
CA ASP A 322 1.36 -14.91 18.54
C ASP A 322 1.89 -15.95 19.53
N HIS A 323 1.64 -17.23 19.24
CA HIS A 323 2.02 -18.33 20.13
C HIS A 323 3.50 -18.71 20.04
N ARG A 324 4.18 -18.36 18.95
CA ARG A 324 5.57 -18.77 18.70
C ARG A 324 6.39 -17.63 18.08
N PRO A 325 6.47 -16.47 18.75
CA PRO A 325 7.17 -15.30 18.24
C PRO A 325 8.65 -15.62 18.04
N PHE A 326 9.28 -15.05 17.02
CA PHE A 326 10.72 -15.20 16.82
C PHE A 326 11.51 -14.42 17.87
N MET A 327 12.61 -15.00 18.36
CA MET A 327 13.50 -14.34 19.33
C MET A 327 14.38 -13.25 18.71
N LYS A 328 14.63 -13.34 17.40
CA LYS A 328 15.50 -12.43 16.65
C LYS A 328 14.82 -11.95 15.39
N LYS A 329 15.22 -10.76 14.92
CA LYS A 329 14.82 -10.23 13.63
C LYS A 329 15.06 -11.30 12.55
N ILE A 330 14.04 -11.52 11.73
CA ILE A 330 14.10 -12.43 10.60
C ILE A 330 14.94 -11.75 9.52
N ASN A 331 16.09 -12.34 9.21
CA ASN A 331 16.97 -11.82 8.16
C ASN A 331 16.39 -12.17 6.80
N ARG A 332 16.29 -11.17 5.93
CA ARG A 332 15.96 -11.36 4.52
C ARG A 332 17.26 -11.29 3.75
N ASN A 333 17.65 -12.39 3.14
CA ASN A 333 18.72 -12.31 2.14
C ASN A 333 18.17 -11.49 0.96
N PRO A 334 18.94 -10.51 0.46
CA PRO A 334 18.52 -9.62 -0.62
C PRO A 334 18.32 -10.36 -1.95
#